data_AF-A0A7N8WS17-F1
#
_entry.id   AF-A0A7N8WS17-F1
#
_cell.length_a   1.000
_cell.length_b   1.000
_cell.length_c   1.000
_cell.angle_alpha   90.00
_cell.angle_beta   90.00
_cell.angle_gamma   90.00
#
_symmetry.space_group_name_H-M   'P 1'
#
loop_
_entity.id
_entity.type
_entity.pdbx_description
1 polymer ?
#
loop_
_entity_poly.entity_id
_entity_poly.type
_entity_poly.pdbx_seq_one_letter_code
_entity_poly.pdbx_strand_id
1 'polypeptide(L)'
;LVWGALGCPRHLITVDSAFLDDHEQAVLVSPLLDQQDWGCVRLVYQITGQGSLHLKLRPDSNNFDYQLWNANTTSDSWLIASMDLPNITIPYQILLEGRPERGSGNSIAIFEIHIVPGYCIECKFEENHLCGYSNSWNPNVNWYVGGSMARESESNLTSFIILGHYMYVDSVYAKHFLEVAKLTSPMTTVPMVGCLSFYYNRDQERGNIFSVFTRDHLGLYEEIWRPEVYVTVGWTLVNVDIKAPHPLQVVFEVAFNSARGGYVAIDDITFSPEFCHTDTEPTFNPSIANCDFENGLCLYYQERAETKVWSRVSVKPNTYMIGDHTTGIGCFLLANTHFTSKPGYVGRLHGPFLPGNHKYCLRFYYLIHGFRKIDNGLVLYIYDENDVAQEKVWSLADTSRAVWTEVEITYMKPMLSKIVFVSICQNFLECGLIAIDDITVSLGDCQSTTGPLPGQCNFESGVCGYIQDKKGDEADWLQVRGHTPTSYTGPRGDHTTGVGYYMYIEASLMHPGDKARLLTSDLRGSSSSQCLIFYYHMYGTGTGILSVLLRHGDRQQDTLLWRRRGEQSVSWMRAIVDYHCDVRHQIVFEAIRGPSLRSDIAIDDIHFKWGPCDGTVSSSYLFHSEHTNAA
;
A
#
# COMPACT_ATOMS: atom_id res chain seq x y z
N LEU A 1 1.67 -17.08 31.54
CA LEU A 1 0.39 -17.82 31.40
C LEU A 1 0.72 -19.21 30.86
N VAL A 2 0.10 -20.23 31.45
CA VAL A 2 0.59 -21.63 31.49
C VAL A 2 0.40 -22.32 30.15
N TRP A 3 1.49 -22.58 29.44
CA TRP A 3 1.53 -23.46 28.27
C TRP A 3 1.77 -24.89 28.76
N GLY A 4 0.81 -25.79 28.54
CA GLY A 4 0.94 -27.20 28.92
C GLY A 4 1.67 -28.00 27.85
N ALA A 5 2.87 -28.51 28.16
CA ALA A 5 3.55 -29.51 27.35
C ALA A 5 3.16 -30.92 27.84
N LEU A 6 2.53 -31.72 26.98
CA LEU A 6 2.36 -33.16 27.17
C LEU A 6 3.33 -33.89 26.23
N GLY A 7 4.11 -34.84 26.76
CA GLY A 7 5.29 -35.44 26.13
C GLY A 7 5.11 -36.01 24.70
N CYS A 8 6.18 -35.88 23.91
CA CYS A 8 6.39 -36.15 22.47
C CYS A 8 5.74 -37.40 21.80
N PRO A 9 5.57 -37.42 20.46
CA PRO A 9 6.07 -36.46 19.45
C PRO A 9 4.95 -35.73 18.68
N ARG A 10 5.23 -34.47 18.30
CA ARG A 10 4.34 -33.45 17.68
C ARG A 10 3.52 -32.65 18.70
N HIS A 11 4.19 -31.68 19.30
CA HIS A 11 3.54 -30.66 20.12
C HIS A 11 2.81 -29.67 19.19
N LEU A 12 1.56 -29.34 19.52
CA LEU A 12 0.83 -28.21 18.94
C LEU A 12 0.60 -27.19 20.05
N ILE A 13 0.62 -25.91 19.68
CA ILE A 13 0.38 -24.77 20.56
C ILE A 13 -1.08 -24.39 20.36
N THR A 14 -1.91 -24.39 21.41
CA THR A 14 -3.33 -24.02 21.30
C THR A 14 -3.72 -22.98 22.33
N VAL A 15 -4.60 -22.07 21.93
CA VAL A 15 -5.34 -21.17 22.82
C VAL A 15 -6.83 -21.47 22.68
N ASP A 16 -7.48 -21.70 23.81
CA ASP A 16 -8.93 -21.94 23.87
C ASP A 16 -9.58 -20.86 24.71
N SER A 17 -10.69 -20.35 24.22
CA SER A 17 -11.60 -19.43 24.91
C SER A 17 -11.95 -19.87 26.35
N ALA A 18 -12.00 -21.17 26.64
CA ALA A 18 -12.33 -21.71 27.96
C ALA A 18 -11.22 -21.50 29.01
N PHE A 19 -9.98 -21.22 28.59
CA PHE A 19 -8.82 -21.01 29.48
C PHE A 19 -8.31 -19.56 29.46
N LEU A 20 -9.00 -18.66 28.76
CA LEU A 20 -8.73 -17.21 28.74
C LEU A 20 -9.57 -16.53 29.85
N ASP A 21 -9.10 -16.62 31.10
CA ASP A 21 -9.62 -15.81 32.20
C ASP A 21 -9.26 -14.33 31.96
N ASP A 22 -10.23 -13.40 32.05
CA ASP A 22 -10.17 -11.92 31.92
C ASP A 22 -9.31 -11.30 30.77
N HIS A 23 -8.53 -12.09 30.05
CA HIS A 23 -7.64 -11.72 28.97
C HIS A 23 -8.31 -12.04 27.63
N GLU A 24 -8.35 -11.07 26.72
CA GLU A 24 -9.02 -11.21 25.42
C GLU A 24 -8.12 -11.82 24.33
N GLN A 25 -6.85 -12.11 24.64
CA GLN A 25 -5.86 -12.58 23.66
C GLN A 25 -4.71 -13.37 24.30
N ALA A 26 -4.16 -14.32 23.56
CA ALA A 26 -2.90 -15.00 23.87
C ALA A 26 -1.82 -14.58 22.87
N VAL A 27 -0.59 -14.38 23.35
CA VAL A 27 0.53 -13.92 22.51
C VAL A 27 1.71 -14.87 22.65
N LEU A 28 2.17 -15.42 21.54
CA LEU A 28 3.42 -16.17 21.42
C LEU A 28 4.48 -15.25 20.82
N VAL A 29 5.65 -15.18 21.44
CA VAL A 29 6.73 -14.25 21.04
C VAL A 29 7.98 -15.05 20.69
N SER A 30 8.59 -14.75 19.53
CA SER A 30 9.84 -15.38 19.12
C SER A 30 11.04 -14.85 19.91
N PRO A 31 12.17 -15.57 19.91
CA PRO A 31 13.48 -14.99 20.22
C PRO A 31 13.77 -13.77 19.33
N LEU A 32 14.76 -12.97 19.73
CA LEU A 32 15.28 -11.90 18.89
C LEU A 32 15.89 -12.49 17.61
N LEU A 33 15.49 -11.95 16.45
CA LEU A 33 15.93 -12.36 15.14
C LEU A 33 16.84 -11.26 14.57
N ASP A 34 18.09 -11.63 14.28
CA ASP A 34 19.10 -10.80 13.63
C ASP A 34 19.24 -11.26 12.18
N GLN A 35 18.18 -11.13 11.38
CA GLN A 35 18.21 -11.56 9.97
C GLN A 35 18.65 -10.39 9.08
N GLN A 36 19.78 -10.56 8.38
CA GLN A 36 20.35 -9.54 7.49
C GLN A 36 19.77 -9.55 6.06
N ASP A 37 18.89 -10.52 5.76
CA ASP A 37 18.32 -10.76 4.43
C ASP A 37 16.81 -11.06 4.52
N TRP A 38 16.11 -11.06 3.38
CA TRP A 38 14.71 -11.48 3.29
C TRP A 38 14.49 -12.88 3.88
N GLY A 39 13.33 -13.07 4.49
CA GLY A 39 12.91 -14.36 5.03
C GLY A 39 11.45 -14.65 4.72
N CYS A 40 11.04 -15.89 4.89
CA CYS A 40 9.66 -16.32 4.79
C CYS A 40 9.26 -17.04 6.08
N VAL A 41 8.20 -16.57 6.72
CA VAL A 41 7.53 -17.30 7.80
C VAL A 41 6.49 -18.22 7.17
N ARG A 42 6.58 -19.51 7.43
CA ARG A 42 5.55 -20.49 7.11
C ARG A 42 4.90 -20.98 8.39
N LEU A 43 3.59 -20.83 8.47
CA LEU A 43 2.79 -21.13 9.64
C LEU A 43 1.74 -22.17 9.28
N VAL A 44 1.73 -23.30 10.00
CA VAL A 44 0.65 -24.29 9.93
C VAL A 44 -0.28 -24.06 11.12
N TYR A 45 -1.52 -23.64 10.84
CA TYR A 45 -2.48 -23.23 11.87
C TYR A 45 -3.89 -23.77 11.60
N GLN A 46 -4.73 -23.70 12.63
CA GLN A 46 -6.14 -24.05 12.56
C GLN A 46 -6.94 -23.11 13.46
N ILE A 47 -8.07 -22.60 12.96
CA ILE A 47 -9.03 -21.80 13.72
C ILE A 47 -10.34 -22.59 13.77
N THR A 48 -10.80 -22.92 14.98
CA THR A 48 -12.05 -23.63 15.25
C THR A 48 -13.02 -22.67 15.93
N GLY A 49 -14.28 -22.62 15.47
CA GLY A 49 -15.31 -21.77 16.07
C GLY A 49 -15.20 -20.31 15.59
N GLN A 50 -15.08 -19.34 16.49
CA GLN A 50 -14.89 -17.92 16.15
C GLN A 50 -13.61 -17.38 16.80
N GLY A 51 -12.80 -16.69 16.01
CA GLY A 51 -11.56 -16.09 16.50
C GLY A 51 -10.67 -15.58 15.37
N SER A 52 -9.57 -14.93 15.74
CA SER A 52 -8.59 -14.44 14.79
C SER A 52 -7.16 -14.72 15.23
N LEU A 53 -6.30 -15.03 14.26
CA LEU A 53 -4.87 -15.18 14.45
C LEU A 53 -4.14 -14.05 13.71
N HIS A 54 -3.27 -13.33 14.41
CA HIS A 54 -2.51 -12.22 13.85
C HIS A 54 -1.03 -12.53 13.97
N LEU A 55 -0.28 -12.32 12.88
CA LEU A 55 1.17 -12.30 12.88
C LEU A 55 1.63 -10.85 12.90
N LYS A 56 2.49 -10.49 13.86
CA LYS A 56 3.08 -9.17 13.97
C LYS A 56 4.59 -9.21 14.05
N LEU A 57 5.24 -8.15 13.61
CA LEU A 57 6.67 -7.91 13.73
C LEU A 57 6.91 -6.77 14.72
N ARG A 58 7.85 -6.97 15.63
CA ARG A 58 8.24 -6.03 16.68
C ARG A 58 9.72 -5.72 16.55
N PRO A 59 10.11 -4.57 15.99
CA PRO A 59 11.50 -4.13 16.02
C PRO A 59 11.91 -3.75 17.43
N ASP A 60 13.19 -3.96 17.75
CA ASP A 60 13.75 -3.61 19.06
C ASP A 60 13.90 -2.09 19.25
N SER A 61 13.96 -1.32 18.16
CA SER A 61 14.19 0.13 18.19
C SER A 61 12.97 1.00 18.48
N ASN A 62 11.74 0.46 18.36
CA ASN A 62 10.51 1.24 18.48
C ASN A 62 9.41 0.51 19.25
N ASN A 63 8.33 1.24 19.60
CA ASN A 63 7.22 0.75 20.43
C ASN A 63 5.98 0.33 19.63
N PHE A 64 6.15 0.05 18.34
CA PHE A 64 5.04 -0.39 17.50
C PHE A 64 5.11 -1.91 17.29
N ASP A 65 3.94 -2.54 17.20
CA ASP A 65 3.81 -3.91 16.68
C ASP A 65 3.18 -3.82 15.28
N TYR A 66 3.87 -4.31 14.27
CA TYR A 66 3.44 -4.22 12.87
C TYR A 66 2.72 -5.47 12.46
N GLN A 67 1.45 -5.36 12.05
CA GLN A 67 0.74 -6.52 11.55
C GLN A 67 1.28 -6.90 10.16
N LEU A 68 1.87 -8.10 10.07
CA LEU A 68 2.31 -8.69 8.80
C LEU A 68 1.17 -9.46 8.13
N TRP A 69 0.33 -10.10 8.93
CA TRP A 69 -0.73 -10.98 8.43
C TRP A 69 -1.82 -11.19 9.47
N ASN A 70 -3.03 -11.51 9.02
CA ASN A 70 -4.10 -11.99 9.87
C ASN A 70 -4.94 -13.08 9.18
N ALA A 71 -5.59 -13.91 9.98
CA ALA A 71 -6.64 -14.80 9.52
C ALA A 71 -7.78 -14.84 10.55
N ASN A 72 -8.99 -14.96 10.01
CA ASN A 72 -10.23 -15.18 10.76
C ASN A 72 -11.05 -16.33 10.15
N THR A 73 -10.55 -16.96 9.09
CA THR A 73 -11.22 -18.06 8.41
C THR A 73 -11.10 -19.34 9.22
N THR A 74 -12.23 -19.96 9.50
CA THR A 74 -12.33 -21.21 10.27
C THR A 74 -12.14 -22.40 9.36
N SER A 75 -11.50 -23.46 9.86
CA SER A 75 -11.28 -24.67 9.07
C SER A 75 -11.18 -25.91 9.96
N ASP A 76 -11.84 -27.00 9.52
CA ASP A 76 -11.71 -28.33 10.13
C ASP A 76 -10.39 -29.02 9.77
N SER A 77 -9.62 -28.44 8.83
CA SER A 77 -8.30 -28.90 8.40
C SER A 77 -7.20 -27.88 8.72
N TRP A 78 -5.95 -28.35 8.82
CA TRP A 78 -4.79 -27.47 8.95
C TRP A 78 -4.62 -26.59 7.71
N LEU A 79 -4.45 -25.30 7.93
CA LEU A 79 -4.17 -24.30 6.91
C LEU A 79 -2.70 -23.91 6.96
N ILE A 80 -2.16 -23.50 5.81
CA ILE A 80 -0.80 -22.99 5.69
C ILE A 80 -0.89 -21.52 5.32
N ALA A 81 -0.17 -20.67 6.06
CA ALA A 81 0.09 -19.29 5.67
C ALA A 81 1.59 -19.11 5.45
N SER A 82 1.93 -18.35 4.41
CA SER A 82 3.30 -17.95 4.12
C SER A 82 3.35 -16.42 4.09
N MET A 83 4.31 -15.81 4.78
CA MET A 83 4.45 -14.36 4.90
C MET A 83 5.89 -13.94 4.68
N ASP A 84 6.13 -13.02 3.74
CA ASP A 84 7.46 -12.47 3.51
C ASP A 84 7.85 -11.53 4.67
N LEU A 85 9.02 -11.78 5.25
CA LEU A 85 9.66 -10.92 6.23
C LEU A 85 10.50 -9.87 5.50
N PRO A 86 10.23 -8.56 5.74
CA PRO A 86 11.00 -7.51 5.11
C PRO A 86 12.46 -7.55 5.56
N ASN A 87 13.37 -7.13 4.69
CA ASN A 87 14.76 -6.92 5.04
C ASN A 87 14.88 -5.73 6.02
N ILE A 88 15.03 -6.02 7.31
CA ILE A 88 15.17 -5.04 8.39
C ILE A 88 16.55 -5.18 9.01
N THR A 89 17.34 -4.10 9.02
CA THR A 89 18.70 -4.07 9.58
C THR A 89 18.74 -4.04 11.12
N ILE A 90 17.59 -3.84 11.75
CA ILE A 90 17.39 -3.74 13.19
C ILE A 90 16.87 -5.10 13.71
N PRO A 91 17.40 -5.62 14.82
CA PRO A 91 16.86 -6.81 15.47
C PRO A 91 15.35 -6.71 15.72
N TYR A 92 14.61 -7.80 15.49
CA TYR A 92 13.16 -7.82 15.68
C TYR A 92 12.67 -9.15 16.25
N GLN A 93 11.45 -9.16 16.78
CA GLN A 93 10.72 -10.34 17.22
C GLN A 93 9.44 -10.50 16.40
N ILE A 94 9.00 -11.74 16.26
CA ILE A 94 7.72 -12.08 15.66
C ILE A 94 6.74 -12.43 16.78
N LEU A 95 5.51 -11.92 16.67
CA LEU A 95 4.42 -12.17 17.59
C LEU A 95 3.27 -12.84 16.88
N LEU A 96 2.78 -13.92 17.47
CA LEU A 96 1.56 -14.60 17.05
C LEU A 96 0.50 -14.32 18.12
N GLU A 97 -0.47 -13.47 17.80
CA GLU A 97 -1.59 -13.15 18.67
C GLU A 97 -2.82 -13.98 18.27
N GLY A 98 -3.22 -14.93 19.12
CA GLY A 98 -4.47 -15.66 18.99
C GLY A 98 -5.58 -15.01 19.83
N ARG A 99 -6.69 -14.68 19.20
CA ARG A 99 -7.87 -14.04 19.81
C ARG A 99 -9.12 -14.89 19.55
N PRO A 100 -9.34 -15.98 20.30
CA PRO A 100 -10.60 -16.71 20.21
C PRO A 100 -11.73 -15.87 20.85
N GLU A 101 -12.90 -15.83 20.21
CA GLU A 101 -14.06 -15.14 20.75
C GLU A 101 -14.64 -15.89 21.96
N ARG A 102 -15.37 -15.19 22.83
CA ARG A 102 -16.01 -15.80 24.00
C ARG A 102 -17.12 -16.75 23.55
N GLY A 103 -16.98 -18.03 23.86
CA GLY A 103 -17.97 -19.07 23.54
C GLY A 103 -17.39 -20.45 23.80
N SER A 104 -18.22 -21.50 23.90
CA SER A 104 -17.71 -22.86 24.07
C SER A 104 -17.23 -23.44 22.74
N GLY A 105 -15.99 -23.92 22.67
CA GLY A 105 -15.44 -24.60 21.49
C GLY A 105 -14.67 -23.71 20.52
N ASN A 106 -14.37 -22.46 20.89
CA ASN A 106 -13.53 -21.57 20.11
C ASN A 106 -12.06 -21.77 20.46
N SER A 107 -11.26 -22.21 19.50
CA SER A 107 -9.83 -22.44 19.72
C SER A 107 -8.99 -22.11 18.49
N ILE A 108 -7.76 -21.69 18.75
CA ILE A 108 -6.76 -21.43 17.71
C ILE A 108 -5.56 -22.31 18.03
N ALA A 109 -5.18 -23.16 17.08
CA ALA A 109 -4.06 -24.06 17.18
C ALA A 109 -2.98 -23.72 16.14
N ILE A 110 -1.73 -23.86 16.54
CA ILE A 110 -0.54 -23.69 15.73
C ILE A 110 0.27 -24.97 15.85
N PHE A 111 0.50 -25.62 14.72
CA PHE A 111 1.23 -26.88 14.68
C PHE A 111 2.72 -26.66 14.45
N GLU A 112 3.06 -25.79 13.51
CA GLU A 112 4.43 -25.65 13.03
C GLU A 112 4.70 -24.20 12.58
N ILE A 113 5.90 -23.71 12.91
CA ILE A 113 6.40 -22.39 12.55
C ILE A 113 7.79 -22.60 11.95
N HIS A 114 7.94 -22.30 10.67
CA HIS A 114 9.22 -22.32 9.97
C HIS A 114 9.59 -20.92 9.53
N ILE A 115 10.86 -20.57 9.70
CA ILE A 115 11.43 -19.33 9.15
C ILE A 115 12.55 -19.78 8.22
N VAL A 116 12.36 -19.55 6.92
CA VAL A 116 13.35 -19.88 5.88
C VAL A 116 13.92 -18.61 5.27
N PRO A 117 15.21 -18.57 4.89
CA PRO A 117 15.76 -17.45 4.14
C PRO A 117 15.16 -17.41 2.73
N GLY A 118 15.08 -16.21 2.15
CA GLY A 118 14.51 -15.99 0.81
C GLY A 118 13.02 -15.64 0.82
N TYR A 119 12.42 -15.62 -0.37
CA TYR A 119 11.02 -15.24 -0.57
C TYR A 119 10.07 -16.44 -0.44
N CYS A 120 8.82 -16.19 -0.02
CA CYS A 120 7.85 -17.25 0.18
C CYS A 120 7.42 -18.00 -1.08
N ILE A 121 7.62 -17.40 -2.26
CA ILE A 121 7.33 -18.02 -3.57
C ILE A 121 8.40 -19.03 -4.00
N GLU A 122 9.55 -19.05 -3.34
CA GLU A 122 10.62 -20.01 -3.65
C GLU A 122 10.25 -21.41 -3.17
N CYS A 123 10.49 -22.41 -4.03
CA CYS A 123 10.23 -23.80 -3.71
C CYS A 123 11.08 -24.75 -4.54
N LYS A 124 11.81 -25.63 -3.86
CA LYS A 124 12.59 -26.72 -4.46
C LYS A 124 11.90 -28.08 -4.37
N PHE A 125 10.65 -28.11 -3.89
CA PHE A 125 9.81 -29.30 -3.70
C PHE A 125 10.38 -30.47 -2.87
N GLU A 126 11.59 -30.35 -2.30
CA GLU A 126 12.23 -31.40 -1.50
C GLU A 126 11.61 -31.64 -0.11
N GLU A 127 10.79 -30.71 0.37
CA GLU A 127 10.17 -30.80 1.68
C GLU A 127 8.89 -31.65 1.61
N ASN A 128 8.46 -32.22 2.75
CA ASN A 128 7.20 -33.00 2.83
C ASN A 128 5.93 -32.15 2.58
N HIS A 129 6.08 -30.85 2.33
CA HIS A 129 5.03 -29.90 2.01
C HIS A 129 5.39 -29.11 0.76
N LEU A 130 4.39 -28.66 0.00
CA LEU A 130 4.57 -27.96 -1.28
C LEU A 130 5.01 -26.48 -1.11
N CYS A 131 5.78 -26.13 -0.08
CA CYS A 131 6.22 -24.76 0.22
C CYS A 131 5.08 -23.72 0.34
N GLY A 132 3.84 -24.18 0.56
CA GLY A 132 2.62 -23.35 0.53
C GLY A 132 1.95 -23.24 -0.85
N TYR A 133 2.52 -23.83 -1.90
CA TYR A 133 1.84 -23.98 -3.18
C TYR A 133 0.59 -24.86 -3.01
N SER A 134 -0.46 -24.46 -3.70
CA SER A 134 -1.75 -25.13 -3.69
C SER A 134 -2.08 -25.67 -5.07
N ASN A 135 -2.50 -26.93 -5.11
CA ASN A 135 -2.97 -27.58 -6.32
C ASN A 135 -4.49 -27.39 -6.44
N SER A 136 -4.94 -26.74 -7.52
CA SER A 136 -6.37 -26.58 -7.77
C SER A 136 -6.95 -27.90 -8.24
N TRP A 137 -7.77 -28.53 -7.38
CA TRP A 137 -8.33 -29.85 -7.66
C TRP A 137 -9.19 -29.84 -8.93
N ASN A 138 -8.86 -30.74 -9.86
CA ASN A 138 -9.63 -31.04 -11.05
C ASN A 138 -9.77 -32.58 -11.16
N PRO A 139 -10.96 -33.12 -11.49
CA PRO A 139 -11.18 -34.57 -11.53
C PRO A 139 -10.33 -35.33 -12.56
N ASN A 140 -9.83 -34.65 -13.59
CA ASN A 140 -9.17 -35.26 -14.74
C ASN A 140 -7.66 -34.95 -14.80
N VAL A 141 -7.21 -33.77 -14.41
CA VAL A 141 -5.78 -33.39 -14.48
C VAL A 141 -5.36 -32.60 -13.24
N ASN A 142 -4.28 -33.00 -12.58
CA ASN A 142 -3.75 -32.32 -11.39
C ASN A 142 -2.23 -32.32 -11.41
N TRP A 143 -1.64 -31.40 -10.66
CA TRP A 143 -0.21 -31.46 -10.36
C TRP A 143 0.08 -32.56 -9.33
N TYR A 144 1.13 -33.34 -9.56
CA TYR A 144 1.58 -34.44 -8.70
C TYR A 144 3.04 -34.26 -8.34
N VAL A 145 3.43 -34.75 -7.17
CA VAL A 145 4.83 -34.84 -6.77
C VAL A 145 5.45 -36.05 -7.47
N GLY A 146 6.48 -35.81 -8.29
CA GLY A 146 7.33 -36.81 -8.90
C GLY A 146 8.66 -36.93 -8.15
N GLY A 147 9.31 -38.08 -8.22
CA GLY A 147 10.60 -38.33 -7.57
C GLY A 147 11.02 -39.79 -7.74
N SER A 148 12.32 -40.08 -7.62
CA SER A 148 12.86 -41.44 -7.80
C SER A 148 13.54 -41.96 -6.53
N MET A 149 13.06 -43.09 -6.00
CA MET A 149 13.78 -43.90 -5.01
C MET A 149 14.49 -45.04 -5.75
N ALA A 150 15.82 -45.10 -5.71
CA ALA A 150 16.60 -46.05 -6.49
C ALA A 150 16.25 -47.53 -6.20
N ARG A 151 16.03 -48.31 -7.26
CA ARG A 151 16.51 -49.70 -7.43
C ARG A 151 16.57 -50.08 -8.92
N GLU A 152 17.69 -50.69 -9.31
CA GLU A 152 18.21 -51.03 -10.65
C GLU A 152 17.22 -51.63 -11.68
N SER A 153 17.37 -51.30 -12.98
CA SER A 153 18.09 -52.13 -13.98
C SER A 153 17.99 -51.54 -15.41
N GLU A 154 19.16 -51.38 -16.06
CA GLU A 154 19.41 -51.26 -17.51
C GLU A 154 18.53 -50.34 -18.38
N SER A 155 19.04 -49.15 -18.70
CA SER A 155 19.50 -48.84 -20.07
C SER A 155 20.01 -47.40 -20.17
N ASN A 156 21.11 -47.26 -20.89
CA ASN A 156 21.90 -46.05 -21.11
C ASN A 156 21.07 -44.81 -21.48
N LEU A 157 21.13 -43.76 -20.67
CA LEU A 157 21.11 -42.35 -21.12
C LEU A 157 21.80 -41.47 -20.06
N THR A 158 23.03 -41.12 -20.38
CA THR A 158 23.84 -39.96 -19.97
C THR A 158 23.28 -39.02 -18.89
N SER A 159 23.70 -39.27 -17.64
CA SER A 159 24.35 -38.33 -16.69
C SER A 159 23.89 -36.86 -16.68
N PHE A 160 22.89 -36.55 -15.85
CA PHE A 160 23.01 -35.71 -14.65
C PHE A 160 21.94 -36.15 -13.63
N ILE A 161 22.36 -36.35 -12.39
CA ILE A 161 21.59 -36.92 -11.28
C ILE A 161 20.59 -35.87 -10.78
N ILE A 162 19.30 -36.21 -10.65
CA ILE A 162 18.41 -35.53 -9.70
C ILE A 162 17.74 -36.62 -8.85
N LEU A 163 18.38 -36.95 -7.73
CA LEU A 163 17.72 -37.51 -6.57
C LEU A 163 16.97 -36.34 -5.94
N GLY A 164 15.66 -36.26 -6.12
CA GLY A 164 14.87 -35.12 -5.67
C GLY A 164 13.40 -35.24 -6.01
N HIS A 165 12.59 -34.39 -5.40
CA HIS A 165 11.17 -34.26 -5.66
C HIS A 165 10.92 -33.07 -6.59
N TYR A 166 10.06 -33.25 -7.58
CA TYR A 166 9.63 -32.21 -8.52
C TYR A 166 8.12 -32.25 -8.68
N MET A 167 7.52 -31.24 -9.31
CA MET A 167 6.10 -31.23 -9.63
C MET A 167 5.89 -31.57 -11.11
N TYR A 168 4.95 -32.46 -11.42
CA TYR A 168 4.58 -32.79 -12.78
C TYR A 168 3.09 -32.98 -12.98
N VAL A 169 2.63 -32.83 -14.21
CA VAL A 169 1.26 -33.11 -14.63
C VAL A 169 1.30 -33.88 -15.94
N ASP A 170 0.45 -34.91 -16.05
CA ASP A 170 0.34 -35.77 -17.22
C ASP A 170 -1.12 -35.82 -17.73
N SER A 171 -1.24 -35.85 -19.06
CA SER A 171 -2.47 -35.99 -19.82
C SER A 171 -3.18 -37.34 -19.72
N VAL A 172 -2.60 -38.39 -19.13
CA VAL A 172 -3.18 -39.77 -19.13
C VAL A 172 -4.67 -39.84 -18.78
N TYR A 173 -5.14 -38.95 -17.90
CA TYR A 173 -6.53 -38.91 -17.43
C TYR A 173 -7.39 -37.80 -18.08
N ALA A 174 -6.85 -37.05 -19.05
CA ALA A 174 -7.56 -36.00 -19.76
C ALA A 174 -8.59 -36.59 -20.75
N LYS A 175 -9.89 -36.42 -20.43
CA LYS A 175 -11.00 -37.00 -21.21
C LYS A 175 -11.66 -36.01 -22.17
N HIS A 176 -11.59 -34.71 -21.89
CA HIS A 176 -12.26 -33.65 -22.62
C HIS A 176 -11.25 -32.65 -23.21
N PHE A 177 -11.73 -31.79 -24.12
CA PHE A 177 -10.95 -30.69 -24.68
C PHE A 177 -10.84 -29.56 -23.65
N LEU A 178 -9.64 -29.03 -23.40
CA LEU A 178 -9.32 -27.96 -22.43
C LEU A 178 -9.46 -28.37 -20.95
N GLU A 179 -8.87 -29.50 -20.57
CA GLU A 179 -8.69 -29.85 -19.15
C GLU A 179 -7.47 -29.10 -18.59
N VAL A 180 -7.62 -28.41 -17.46
CA VAL A 180 -6.61 -27.49 -16.93
C VAL A 180 -6.17 -27.89 -15.53
N ALA A 181 -4.86 -28.02 -15.33
CA ALA A 181 -4.22 -28.19 -14.03
C ALA A 181 -3.55 -26.88 -13.61
N LYS A 182 -3.78 -26.43 -12.37
CA LYS A 182 -3.20 -25.18 -11.84
C LYS A 182 -2.46 -25.43 -10.53
N LEU A 183 -1.21 -24.98 -10.48
CA LEU A 183 -0.40 -24.92 -9.27
C LEU A 183 -0.17 -23.45 -8.93
N THR A 184 -0.59 -23.03 -7.75
CA THR A 184 -0.64 -21.61 -7.36
C THR A 184 0.22 -21.38 -6.13
N SER A 185 1.13 -20.41 -6.19
CA SER A 185 1.97 -20.01 -5.05
C SER A 185 1.14 -19.39 -3.93
N PRO A 186 1.70 -19.29 -2.71
CA PRO A 186 1.18 -18.36 -1.71
C PRO A 186 1.06 -16.95 -2.27
N MET A 187 0.10 -16.18 -1.75
CA MET A 187 0.02 -14.75 -2.01
C MET A 187 1.21 -14.06 -1.34
N THR A 188 2.01 -13.32 -2.10
CA THR A 188 3.09 -12.51 -1.51
C THR A 188 2.51 -11.44 -0.60
N THR A 189 3.24 -11.00 0.41
CA THR A 189 2.80 -9.90 1.29
C THR A 189 3.36 -8.56 0.87
N VAL A 190 4.34 -8.56 -0.04
CA VAL A 190 5.04 -7.38 -0.56
C VAL A 190 4.95 -7.28 -2.08
N PRO A 191 5.11 -6.07 -2.66
CA PRO A 191 5.37 -5.89 -4.08
C PRO A 191 6.58 -6.71 -4.54
N MET A 192 6.51 -7.29 -5.73
CA MET A 192 7.56 -8.13 -6.29
C MET A 192 8.10 -7.51 -7.58
N VAL A 193 9.37 -7.14 -7.56
CA VAL A 193 10.10 -6.63 -8.73
C VAL A 193 11.43 -7.37 -8.82
N GLY A 194 11.67 -8.07 -9.92
CA GLY A 194 12.88 -8.87 -10.09
C GLY A 194 12.73 -10.06 -11.03
N CYS A 195 13.61 -11.04 -10.90
CA CYS A 195 13.70 -12.21 -11.75
C CYS A 195 13.10 -13.45 -11.06
N LEU A 196 12.09 -14.06 -11.70
CA LEU A 196 11.63 -15.40 -11.36
C LEU A 196 12.35 -16.43 -12.24
N SER A 197 12.96 -17.42 -11.61
CA SER A 197 13.68 -18.50 -12.28
C SER A 197 13.15 -19.86 -11.87
N PHE A 198 12.93 -20.75 -12.84
CA PHE A 198 12.51 -22.14 -12.59
C PHE A 198 12.96 -23.06 -13.72
N TYR A 199 13.10 -24.35 -13.43
CA TYR A 199 13.34 -25.37 -14.44
C TYR A 199 12.03 -25.98 -14.90
N TYR A 200 11.91 -26.28 -16.19
CA TYR A 200 10.80 -27.05 -16.73
C TYR A 200 11.27 -28.12 -17.71
N ASN A 201 10.46 -29.16 -17.85
CA ASN A 201 10.64 -30.23 -18.82
C ASN A 201 9.30 -30.54 -19.48
N ARG A 202 9.30 -30.69 -20.81
CA ARG A 202 8.10 -30.93 -21.62
C ARG A 202 8.42 -31.94 -22.73
N ASP A 203 7.65 -33.02 -22.77
CA ASP A 203 7.94 -34.18 -23.63
C ASP A 203 7.36 -34.11 -25.05
N GLN A 204 6.29 -33.34 -25.26
CA GLN A 204 5.55 -33.35 -26.50
C GLN A 204 5.25 -31.98 -27.10
N GLU A 205 5.42 -31.95 -28.43
CA GLU A 205 5.35 -30.76 -29.26
C GLU A 205 3.90 -30.22 -29.38
N ARG A 206 2.92 -31.12 -29.28
CA ARG A 206 1.49 -30.83 -29.44
C ARG A 206 0.67 -31.61 -28.42
N GLY A 207 -0.37 -30.98 -27.90
CA GLY A 207 -1.37 -31.62 -27.03
C GLY A 207 -1.47 -31.06 -25.61
N ASN A 208 -0.48 -30.26 -25.20
CA ASN A 208 -0.53 -29.42 -24.00
C ASN A 208 -0.15 -27.95 -24.30
N ILE A 209 -0.67 -27.04 -23.50
CA ILE A 209 -0.32 -25.61 -23.45
C ILE A 209 0.11 -25.33 -22.02
N PHE A 210 1.38 -24.98 -21.83
CA PHE A 210 1.93 -24.56 -20.55
C PHE A 210 2.13 -23.05 -20.57
N SER A 211 1.53 -22.35 -19.61
CA SER A 211 1.70 -20.91 -19.43
C SER A 211 1.91 -20.61 -17.94
N VAL A 212 2.66 -19.56 -17.65
CA VAL A 212 2.86 -19.04 -16.31
C VAL A 212 2.24 -17.66 -16.22
N PHE A 213 1.43 -17.47 -15.18
CA PHE A 213 0.69 -16.24 -14.94
C PHE A 213 1.05 -15.63 -13.59
N THR A 214 0.89 -14.32 -13.47
CA THR A 214 0.70 -13.67 -12.18
C THR A 214 -0.80 -13.47 -11.94
N ARG A 215 -1.21 -13.57 -10.67
CA ARG A 215 -2.58 -13.34 -10.24
C ARG A 215 -2.61 -12.38 -9.06
N ASP A 216 -3.37 -11.30 -9.15
CA ASP A 216 -3.54 -10.35 -8.05
C ASP A 216 -4.65 -10.77 -7.06
N HIS A 217 -4.85 -9.97 -6.01
CA HIS A 217 -5.91 -10.19 -5.01
C HIS A 217 -7.33 -10.03 -5.55
N LEU A 218 -7.51 -9.32 -6.67
CA LEU A 218 -8.79 -9.18 -7.36
C LEU A 218 -9.07 -10.37 -8.29
N GLY A 219 -8.07 -11.23 -8.51
CA GLY A 219 -8.15 -12.39 -9.38
C GLY A 219 -7.88 -12.09 -10.85
N LEU A 220 -7.27 -10.95 -11.17
CA LEU A 220 -6.80 -10.64 -12.52
C LEU A 220 -5.57 -11.49 -12.86
N TYR A 221 -5.59 -12.15 -14.02
CA TYR A 221 -4.49 -12.96 -14.53
C TYR A 221 -3.71 -12.18 -15.59
N GLU A 222 -2.37 -12.20 -15.50
CA GLU A 222 -1.46 -11.68 -16.52
C GLU A 222 -0.47 -12.78 -16.91
N GLU A 223 -0.37 -13.10 -18.21
CA GLU A 223 0.58 -14.09 -18.72
C GLU A 223 1.98 -13.48 -18.70
N ILE A 224 2.90 -14.04 -17.90
CA ILE A 224 4.28 -13.56 -17.82
C ILE A 224 5.22 -14.38 -18.68
N TRP A 225 4.90 -15.66 -18.93
CA TRP A 225 5.76 -16.52 -19.72
C TRP A 225 5.00 -17.67 -20.37
N ARG A 226 5.47 -18.06 -21.56
CA ARG A 226 5.07 -19.26 -22.28
C ARG A 226 6.29 -19.87 -23.01
N PRO A 227 6.35 -21.19 -23.20
CA PRO A 227 7.44 -21.84 -23.91
C PRO A 227 7.37 -21.51 -25.41
N GLU A 228 8.48 -21.02 -25.96
CA GLU A 228 8.68 -20.87 -27.41
C GLU A 228 9.00 -22.20 -28.10
N VAL A 229 9.65 -23.11 -27.35
CA VAL A 229 10.07 -24.44 -27.82
C VAL A 229 9.11 -25.49 -27.29
N TYR A 230 8.64 -26.35 -28.19
CA TYR A 230 7.53 -27.25 -27.92
C TYR A 230 7.95 -28.61 -27.32
N VAL A 231 9.22 -29.02 -27.43
CA VAL A 231 9.81 -30.21 -26.78
C VAL A 231 11.17 -29.84 -26.21
N THR A 232 11.46 -30.22 -24.98
CA THR A 232 12.76 -29.98 -24.34
C THR A 232 13.60 -31.27 -24.33
N VAL A 233 14.90 -31.17 -24.64
CA VAL A 233 15.85 -32.28 -24.47
C VAL A 233 16.35 -32.24 -23.02
N GLY A 234 15.47 -32.61 -22.08
CA GLY A 234 15.72 -32.54 -20.63
C GLY A 234 15.21 -31.24 -19.98
N TRP A 235 15.75 -30.92 -18.79
CA TRP A 235 15.37 -29.74 -18.02
C TRP A 235 15.92 -28.46 -18.66
N THR A 236 15.05 -27.47 -18.82
CA THR A 236 15.38 -26.15 -19.39
C THR A 236 15.12 -25.07 -18.34
N LEU A 237 16.09 -24.18 -18.13
CA LEU A 237 15.96 -23.03 -17.23
C LEU A 237 15.13 -21.94 -17.91
N VAL A 238 14.18 -21.38 -17.17
CA VAL A 238 13.38 -20.22 -17.55
C VAL A 238 13.73 -19.08 -16.61
N ASN A 239 13.89 -17.89 -17.18
CA ASN A 239 14.04 -16.64 -16.46
C ASN A 239 12.98 -15.67 -16.99
N VAL A 240 12.20 -15.08 -16.10
CA VAL A 240 11.15 -14.11 -16.44
C VAL A 240 11.15 -12.95 -15.46
N ASP A 241 11.08 -11.73 -15.98
CA ASP A 241 10.97 -10.53 -15.18
C ASP A 241 9.55 -10.36 -14.63
N ILE A 242 9.44 -10.15 -13.32
CA ILE A 242 8.20 -9.77 -12.65
C ILE A 242 8.28 -8.29 -12.28
N LYS A 243 7.22 -7.53 -12.63
CA LYS A 243 7.09 -6.09 -12.34
C LYS A 243 5.74 -5.80 -11.70
N ALA A 244 5.56 -6.27 -10.47
CA ALA A 244 4.30 -6.11 -9.76
C ALA A 244 4.47 -5.13 -8.58
N PRO A 245 3.93 -3.90 -8.67
CA PRO A 245 3.94 -2.93 -7.57
C PRO A 245 2.95 -3.31 -6.44
N HIS A 246 2.42 -4.54 -6.47
CA HIS A 246 1.45 -5.05 -5.53
C HIS A 246 1.73 -6.54 -5.23
N PRO A 247 1.22 -7.05 -4.11
CA PRO A 247 1.11 -8.48 -3.84
C PRO A 247 0.57 -9.29 -5.02
N LEU A 248 1.11 -10.49 -5.25
CA LEU A 248 0.66 -11.42 -6.30
C LEU A 248 0.82 -12.89 -5.91
N GLN A 249 0.23 -13.76 -6.73
CA GLN A 249 0.53 -15.19 -6.80
C GLN A 249 1.13 -15.51 -8.16
N VAL A 250 2.04 -16.49 -8.20
CA VAL A 250 2.49 -17.12 -9.44
C VAL A 250 1.65 -18.36 -9.68
N VAL A 251 1.08 -18.49 -10.88
CA VAL A 251 0.22 -19.61 -11.28
C VAL A 251 0.85 -20.34 -12.45
N PHE A 252 1.22 -21.59 -12.23
CA PHE A 252 1.66 -22.52 -13.27
C PHE A 252 0.44 -23.27 -13.79
N GLU A 253 0.09 -23.04 -15.06
CA GLU A 253 -1.12 -23.58 -15.68
C GLU A 253 -0.76 -24.45 -16.88
N VAL A 254 -1.28 -25.69 -16.89
CA VAL A 254 -1.14 -26.60 -18.01
C VAL A 254 -2.52 -27.05 -18.48
N ALA A 255 -2.83 -26.73 -19.73
CA ALA A 255 -4.06 -27.13 -20.41
C ALA A 255 -3.81 -28.28 -21.40
N PHE A 256 -4.61 -29.34 -21.32
CA PHE A 256 -4.52 -30.50 -22.20
C PHE A 256 -5.72 -30.58 -23.15
N ASN A 257 -5.43 -30.96 -24.39
CA ASN A 257 -6.44 -31.12 -25.44
C ASN A 257 -6.83 -32.59 -25.70
N SER A 258 -6.07 -33.56 -25.15
CA SER A 258 -6.36 -34.99 -25.28
C SER A 258 -5.55 -35.83 -24.28
N ALA A 259 -5.91 -37.12 -24.13
CA ALA A 259 -5.15 -38.11 -23.38
C ALA A 259 -3.76 -38.47 -23.96
N ARG A 260 -3.39 -37.89 -25.10
CA ARG A 260 -2.05 -38.00 -25.71
C ARG A 260 -1.36 -36.64 -25.71
N GLY A 261 -1.58 -35.88 -24.64
CA GLY A 261 -1.06 -34.53 -24.49
C GLY A 261 0.34 -34.46 -23.91
N GLY A 262 0.93 -35.59 -23.52
CA GLY A 262 2.23 -35.66 -22.88
C GLY A 262 2.20 -35.21 -21.42
N TYR A 263 3.35 -34.81 -20.90
CA TYR A 263 3.53 -34.29 -19.55
C TYR A 263 4.33 -32.98 -19.54
N VAL A 264 4.16 -32.23 -18.46
CA VAL A 264 4.96 -31.05 -18.11
C VAL A 264 5.43 -31.22 -16.67
N ALA A 265 6.72 -30.99 -16.43
CA ALA A 265 7.32 -30.99 -15.10
C ALA A 265 8.01 -29.65 -14.84
N ILE A 266 8.01 -29.23 -13.58
CA ILE A 266 8.70 -28.02 -13.09
C ILE A 266 9.47 -28.33 -11.80
N ASP A 267 10.56 -27.61 -11.58
CA ASP A 267 11.40 -27.74 -10.40
C ASP A 267 12.20 -26.46 -10.08
N ASP A 268 12.77 -26.40 -8.89
CA ASP A 268 13.72 -25.36 -8.44
C ASP A 268 13.25 -23.92 -8.71
N ILE A 269 12.08 -23.56 -8.16
CA ILE A 269 11.52 -22.21 -8.26
C ILE A 269 12.29 -21.27 -7.32
N THR A 270 12.88 -20.22 -7.89
CA THR A 270 13.69 -19.23 -7.18
C THR A 270 13.33 -17.81 -7.62
N PHE A 271 13.59 -16.83 -6.76
CA PHE A 271 13.34 -15.42 -7.05
C PHE A 271 14.53 -14.55 -6.62
N SER A 272 14.87 -13.57 -7.47
CA SER A 272 15.90 -12.57 -7.20
C SER A 272 15.29 -11.17 -7.34
N PRO A 273 15.64 -10.20 -6.48
CA PRO A 273 15.20 -8.81 -6.64
C PRO A 273 15.87 -8.09 -7.83
N GLU A 274 16.90 -8.68 -8.43
CA GLU A 274 17.54 -8.17 -9.65
C GLU A 274 16.82 -8.72 -10.89
N PHE A 275 16.62 -7.91 -11.91
CA PHE A 275 16.00 -8.33 -13.17
C PHE A 275 16.87 -9.35 -13.92
N CYS A 276 16.23 -10.30 -14.59
CA CYS A 276 16.87 -11.31 -15.44
C CYS A 276 17.52 -10.68 -16.67
N HIS A 277 16.86 -9.66 -17.22
CA HIS A 277 17.28 -8.96 -18.42
C HIS A 277 17.56 -7.49 -18.12
N THR A 278 18.63 -6.96 -18.70
CA THR A 278 18.98 -5.53 -18.60
C THR A 278 18.19 -4.66 -19.57
N ASP A 279 17.20 -5.24 -20.27
CA ASP A 279 16.40 -4.54 -21.26
C ASP A 279 15.45 -3.59 -20.52
N THR A 280 15.82 -2.31 -20.50
CA THR A 280 14.95 -1.25 -20.00
C THR A 280 13.71 -1.21 -20.87
N GLU A 281 12.59 -1.69 -20.32
CA GLU A 281 11.28 -1.26 -20.78
C GLU A 281 11.29 0.27 -20.92
N PRO A 282 10.69 0.82 -21.99
CA PRO A 282 10.61 2.27 -22.13
C PRO A 282 9.96 2.83 -20.87
N THR A 283 10.72 3.66 -20.15
CA THR A 283 10.27 4.29 -18.91
C THR A 283 9.13 5.23 -19.24
N PHE A 284 7.91 4.73 -19.11
CA PHE A 284 6.72 5.56 -19.20
C PHE A 284 6.64 6.40 -17.91
N ASN A 285 6.74 7.71 -18.06
CA ASN A 285 6.59 8.62 -16.93
C ASN A 285 5.10 8.98 -16.74
N PRO A 286 4.43 8.52 -15.66
CA PRO A 286 3.02 8.84 -15.41
C PRO A 286 2.78 10.34 -15.20
N SER A 287 3.82 11.11 -14.87
CA SER A 287 3.72 12.57 -14.68
C SER A 287 3.29 13.30 -15.95
N ILE A 288 3.29 12.64 -17.11
CA ILE A 288 2.75 13.18 -18.35
C ILE A 288 1.25 13.51 -18.25
N ALA A 289 0.53 12.87 -17.32
CA ALA A 289 -0.87 13.12 -17.04
C ALA A 289 -1.11 14.16 -15.94
N ASN A 290 -0.05 14.70 -15.32
CA ASN A 290 -0.18 15.74 -14.32
C ASN A 290 -0.58 17.06 -14.98
N CYS A 291 -1.49 17.80 -14.36
CA CYS A 291 -1.87 19.12 -14.83
C CYS A 291 -2.39 20.01 -13.69
N ASP A 292 -1.71 21.14 -13.51
CA ASP A 292 -2.04 22.25 -12.60
C ASP A 292 -2.78 23.39 -13.33
N PHE A 293 -3.08 23.24 -14.63
CA PHE A 293 -3.78 24.20 -15.50
C PHE A 293 -3.17 25.62 -15.61
N GLU A 294 -2.01 25.90 -15.02
CA GLU A 294 -1.34 27.20 -15.08
C GLU A 294 -0.92 27.55 -16.52
N ASN A 295 -0.32 26.57 -17.19
CA ASN A 295 0.21 26.69 -18.56
C ASN A 295 -0.73 26.07 -19.62
N GLY A 296 -2.04 26.29 -19.48
CA GLY A 296 -3.02 25.84 -20.47
C GLY A 296 -3.77 24.58 -20.03
N LEU A 297 -4.00 23.64 -20.95
CA LEU A 297 -4.68 22.37 -20.63
C LEU A 297 -3.68 21.21 -20.49
N CYS A 298 -2.37 21.47 -20.48
CA CYS A 298 -1.34 20.43 -20.51
C CYS A 298 -1.57 19.48 -21.71
N LEU A 299 -1.76 18.19 -21.48
CA LEU A 299 -2.17 17.21 -22.49
C LEU A 299 -3.68 16.88 -22.47
N TYR A 300 -4.45 17.56 -21.62
CA TYR A 300 -5.90 17.43 -21.62
C TYR A 300 -6.51 18.18 -22.80
N TYR A 301 -7.57 17.61 -23.36
CA TYR A 301 -8.30 18.23 -24.46
C TYR A 301 -9.81 18.00 -24.32
N GLN A 302 -10.58 18.88 -24.93
CA GLN A 302 -12.04 18.76 -25.02
C GLN A 302 -12.44 18.67 -26.50
N GLU A 303 -13.50 17.93 -26.79
CA GLU A 303 -14.02 17.78 -28.15
C GLU A 303 -14.39 19.15 -28.76
N ARG A 304 -14.12 19.32 -30.06
CA ARG A 304 -14.44 20.54 -30.81
C ARG A 304 -15.94 20.56 -31.15
N ALA A 305 -16.80 20.77 -30.17
CA ALA A 305 -18.20 21.15 -30.37
C ALA A 305 -18.37 22.68 -30.23
N GLU A 306 -19.45 23.23 -30.79
CA GLU A 306 -19.73 24.67 -30.94
C GLU A 306 -19.73 25.51 -29.63
N THR A 307 -19.66 24.87 -28.46
CA THR A 307 -19.61 25.54 -27.15
C THR A 307 -18.55 24.90 -26.24
N LYS A 308 -17.55 25.67 -25.81
CA LYS A 308 -16.53 25.25 -24.83
C LYS A 308 -17.19 25.11 -23.45
N VAL A 309 -17.34 23.89 -22.94
CA VAL A 309 -17.93 23.63 -21.60
C VAL A 309 -16.91 23.86 -20.50
N TRP A 310 -15.71 23.31 -20.70
CA TRP A 310 -14.59 23.52 -19.80
C TRP A 310 -13.82 24.77 -20.24
N SER A 311 -13.85 25.78 -19.37
CA SER A 311 -13.11 27.02 -19.53
C SER A 311 -12.03 27.10 -18.48
N ARG A 312 -10.79 27.35 -18.92
CA ARG A 312 -9.70 27.71 -18.02
C ARG A 312 -9.96 29.12 -17.50
N VAL A 313 -10.06 29.26 -16.18
CA VAL A 313 -10.36 30.52 -15.50
C VAL A 313 -9.16 30.90 -14.67
N SER A 314 -8.70 32.14 -14.81
CA SER A 314 -7.68 32.71 -13.95
C SER A 314 -8.36 33.71 -13.01
N VAL A 315 -8.13 33.57 -11.71
CA VAL A 315 -8.74 34.44 -10.69
C VAL A 315 -7.65 35.24 -9.98
N LYS A 316 -7.88 36.55 -9.82
CA LYS A 316 -7.15 37.39 -8.85
C LYS A 316 -7.97 37.45 -7.56
N PRO A 317 -7.34 37.31 -6.37
CA PRO A 317 -8.07 37.12 -5.14
C PRO A 317 -8.98 38.32 -4.83
N ASN A 318 -10.25 38.06 -4.56
CA ASN A 318 -11.15 38.98 -3.86
C ASN A 318 -11.92 38.20 -2.79
N THR A 319 -12.36 38.89 -1.74
CA THR A 319 -13.00 38.33 -0.53
C THR A 319 -14.33 37.55 -0.78
N TYR A 320 -14.81 37.52 -2.01
CA TYR A 320 -16.06 36.93 -2.48
C TYR A 320 -15.88 35.96 -3.67
N MET A 321 -14.66 35.77 -4.19
CA MET A 321 -14.40 34.87 -5.32
C MET A 321 -13.33 33.84 -4.98
N ILE A 322 -13.68 32.58 -5.20
CA ILE A 322 -12.90 31.38 -4.91
C ILE A 322 -11.72 31.31 -5.88
N GLY A 323 -10.51 31.12 -5.36
CA GLY A 323 -9.25 31.01 -6.12
C GLY A 323 -8.87 29.58 -6.51
N ASP A 324 -7.73 29.43 -7.19
CA ASP A 324 -7.05 28.16 -7.51
C ASP A 324 -6.71 27.37 -6.22
N HIS A 325 -6.65 26.03 -6.32
CA HIS A 325 -6.33 25.16 -5.19
C HIS A 325 -4.87 25.29 -4.72
N THR A 326 -3.89 25.34 -5.64
CA THR A 326 -2.45 25.28 -5.28
C THR A 326 -2.03 26.47 -4.43
N THR A 327 -2.48 27.69 -4.75
CA THR A 327 -2.00 28.90 -4.06
C THR A 327 -3.09 29.92 -3.70
N GLY A 328 -4.33 29.68 -4.11
CA GLY A 328 -5.39 30.71 -4.10
C GLY A 328 -5.23 31.78 -5.19
N ILE A 329 -4.17 31.70 -6.01
CA ILE A 329 -3.83 32.63 -7.10
C ILE A 329 -3.32 31.82 -8.30
N GLY A 330 -4.17 31.58 -9.29
CA GLY A 330 -3.80 30.68 -10.37
C GLY A 330 -4.88 30.49 -11.41
N CYS A 331 -4.72 29.44 -12.20
CA CYS A 331 -5.64 29.00 -13.23
C CYS A 331 -6.19 27.63 -12.89
N PHE A 332 -7.50 27.50 -12.81
CA PHE A 332 -8.17 26.20 -12.68
C PHE A 332 -9.12 25.98 -13.84
N LEU A 333 -9.64 24.75 -13.97
CA LEU A 333 -10.59 24.42 -15.02
C LEU A 333 -12.02 24.43 -14.51
N LEU A 334 -12.85 25.31 -15.08
CA LEU A 334 -14.24 25.49 -14.68
C LEU A 334 -15.21 25.01 -15.76
N ALA A 335 -16.15 24.15 -15.38
CA ALA A 335 -17.36 23.85 -16.14
C ALA A 335 -18.54 24.67 -15.59
N ASN A 336 -19.02 25.63 -16.38
CA ASN A 336 -20.22 26.39 -16.07
C ASN A 336 -21.44 25.79 -16.78
N THR A 337 -22.21 25.02 -16.04
CA THR A 337 -23.38 24.31 -16.58
C THR A 337 -24.66 25.15 -16.59
N HIS A 338 -24.65 26.35 -16.02
CA HIS A 338 -25.81 27.26 -16.00
C HIS A 338 -25.95 28.09 -17.29
N PHE A 339 -24.83 28.45 -17.93
CA PHE A 339 -24.83 29.39 -19.06
C PHE A 339 -24.72 28.74 -20.45
N THR A 340 -24.37 27.46 -20.53
CA THR A 340 -23.85 26.89 -21.78
C THR A 340 -24.76 25.96 -22.56
N SER A 341 -25.93 25.51 -22.08
CA SER A 341 -26.69 24.54 -22.91
C SER A 341 -28.14 24.26 -22.53
N LYS A 342 -28.91 23.90 -23.56
CA LYS A 342 -30.24 23.29 -23.51
C LYS A 342 -30.24 22.03 -22.60
N PRO A 343 -31.39 21.60 -22.05
CA PRO A 343 -31.46 20.44 -21.16
C PRO A 343 -30.85 19.17 -21.81
N GLY A 344 -29.95 18.49 -21.09
CA GLY A 344 -29.34 17.21 -21.49
C GLY A 344 -27.92 17.25 -22.07
N TYR A 345 -27.12 18.29 -21.79
CA TYR A 345 -25.77 18.43 -22.35
C TYR A 345 -24.68 17.84 -21.44
N VAL A 346 -23.60 17.33 -22.06
CA VAL A 346 -22.50 16.59 -21.41
C VAL A 346 -21.16 17.18 -21.84
N GLY A 347 -20.39 17.72 -20.90
CA GLY A 347 -19.04 18.23 -21.14
C GLY A 347 -17.98 17.16 -20.83
N ARG A 348 -17.10 16.85 -21.78
CA ARG A 348 -16.03 15.85 -21.64
C ARG A 348 -14.65 16.50 -21.73
N LEU A 349 -13.80 16.21 -20.76
CA LEU A 349 -12.38 16.55 -20.77
C LEU A 349 -11.57 15.25 -20.79
N HIS A 350 -10.87 15.02 -21.89
CA HIS A 350 -10.10 13.80 -22.14
C HIS A 350 -8.66 14.01 -21.66
N GLY A 351 -8.16 13.09 -20.84
CA GLY A 351 -6.76 13.02 -20.47
C GLY A 351 -5.89 12.30 -21.51
N PRO A 352 -4.56 12.27 -21.29
CA PRO A 352 -3.64 11.52 -22.15
C PRO A 352 -3.85 10.01 -21.99
N PHE A 353 -3.36 9.25 -22.98
CA PHE A 353 -3.35 7.80 -22.90
C PHE A 353 -2.28 7.30 -21.94
N LEU A 354 -2.69 6.40 -21.06
CA LEU A 354 -1.89 5.73 -20.05
C LEU A 354 -1.76 4.24 -20.43
N PRO A 355 -0.53 3.68 -20.42
CA PRO A 355 -0.28 2.26 -20.69
C PRO A 355 -1.18 1.30 -19.92
N GLY A 356 -1.48 0.17 -20.54
CA GLY A 356 -2.14 -0.94 -19.84
C GLY A 356 -1.20 -1.63 -18.85
N ASN A 357 -1.75 -2.56 -18.06
CA ASN A 357 -1.06 -3.40 -17.06
C ASN A 357 -0.34 -2.62 -15.94
N HIS A 358 -0.69 -1.34 -15.76
CA HIS A 358 -0.17 -0.53 -14.66
C HIS A 358 -1.32 -0.08 -13.76
N LYS A 359 -1.08 -0.09 -12.46
CA LYS A 359 -1.93 0.59 -11.49
C LYS A 359 -1.59 2.06 -11.45
N TYR A 360 -2.60 2.91 -11.53
CA TYR A 360 -2.46 4.35 -11.42
C TYR A 360 -3.23 4.85 -10.21
N CYS A 361 -2.56 5.66 -9.39
CA CYS A 361 -3.19 6.51 -8.41
C CYS A 361 -3.42 7.88 -9.07
N LEU A 362 -4.68 8.20 -9.32
CA LEU A 362 -5.14 9.51 -9.73
C LEU A 362 -5.55 10.29 -8.49
N ARG A 363 -4.97 11.48 -8.29
CA ARG A 363 -5.47 12.48 -7.36
C ARG A 363 -5.85 13.74 -8.11
N PHE A 364 -6.92 14.40 -7.69
CA PHE A 364 -7.29 15.71 -8.19
C PHE A 364 -8.18 16.41 -7.17
N TYR A 365 -8.24 17.73 -7.25
CA TYR A 365 -9.10 18.55 -6.43
C TYR A 365 -10.33 18.96 -7.23
N TYR A 366 -11.50 18.95 -6.60
CA TYR A 366 -12.71 19.49 -7.20
C TYR A 366 -13.42 20.43 -6.24
N LEU A 367 -14.19 21.34 -6.83
CA LEU A 367 -15.06 22.25 -6.10
C LEU A 367 -16.40 22.36 -6.80
N ILE A 368 -17.47 22.35 -6.01
CA ILE A 368 -18.84 22.47 -6.51
C ILE A 368 -19.58 23.61 -5.83
N HIS A 369 -20.30 24.41 -6.62
CA HIS A 369 -21.11 25.52 -6.12
C HIS A 369 -22.43 25.64 -6.87
N GLY A 370 -23.54 25.91 -6.15
CA GLY A 370 -24.82 26.29 -6.75
C GLY A 370 -25.71 25.16 -7.28
N PHE A 371 -25.38 23.88 -7.05
CA PHE A 371 -26.23 22.75 -7.43
C PHE A 371 -27.38 22.52 -6.42
N ARG A 372 -28.60 22.31 -6.92
CA ARG A 372 -29.78 21.95 -6.08
C ARG A 372 -29.98 20.44 -5.96
N LYS A 373 -29.61 19.70 -7.01
CA LYS A 373 -29.49 18.24 -7.03
C LYS A 373 -28.17 17.90 -7.71
N ILE A 374 -27.35 17.10 -7.04
CA ILE A 374 -25.94 16.87 -7.42
C ILE A 374 -25.76 15.55 -8.18
N ASP A 375 -26.84 14.75 -8.35
CA ASP A 375 -26.79 13.43 -8.97
C ASP A 375 -26.08 13.46 -10.34
N ASN A 376 -24.86 12.92 -10.38
CA ASN A 376 -23.97 12.87 -11.54
C ASN A 376 -23.41 14.21 -12.05
N GLY A 377 -23.27 15.24 -11.20
CA GLY A 377 -22.71 16.54 -11.59
C GLY A 377 -21.29 16.45 -12.17
N LEU A 378 -20.39 15.72 -11.49
CA LEU A 378 -19.06 15.33 -11.99
C LEU A 378 -18.91 13.81 -11.89
N VAL A 379 -18.47 13.21 -13.00
CA VAL A 379 -18.27 11.77 -13.14
C VAL A 379 -16.96 11.51 -13.84
N LEU A 380 -16.19 10.53 -13.38
CA LEU A 380 -14.98 10.07 -14.04
C LEU A 380 -15.24 8.74 -14.73
N TYR A 381 -14.89 8.69 -16.01
CA TYR A 381 -14.96 7.49 -16.83
C TYR A 381 -13.57 7.08 -17.32
N ILE A 382 -13.40 5.78 -17.52
CA ILE A 382 -12.27 5.22 -18.27
C ILE A 382 -12.72 4.99 -19.72
N TYR A 383 -11.97 5.57 -20.65
CA TYR A 383 -12.06 5.27 -22.08
C TYR A 383 -10.93 4.35 -22.53
N ASP A 384 -11.24 3.52 -23.53
CA ASP A 384 -10.27 2.73 -24.26
C ASP A 384 -9.60 3.53 -25.40
N GLU A 385 -8.75 2.87 -26.18
CA GLU A 385 -8.11 3.43 -27.37
C GLU A 385 -9.09 3.91 -28.46
N ASN A 386 -10.33 3.42 -28.44
CA ASN A 386 -11.38 3.75 -29.40
C ASN A 386 -12.36 4.82 -28.87
N ASP A 387 -12.03 5.50 -27.75
CA ASP A 387 -12.87 6.52 -27.11
C ASP A 387 -14.24 6.01 -26.60
N VAL A 388 -14.33 4.73 -26.23
CA VAL A 388 -15.56 4.10 -25.72
C VAL A 388 -15.54 4.00 -24.19
N ALA A 389 -16.64 4.42 -23.53
CA ALA A 389 -16.86 4.27 -22.07
C ALA A 389 -16.78 2.81 -21.66
N GLN A 390 -15.72 2.45 -20.93
CA GLN A 390 -15.59 1.12 -20.35
C GLN A 390 -16.22 1.06 -18.97
N GLU A 391 -15.89 2.03 -18.11
CA GLU A 391 -16.26 1.99 -16.71
C GLU A 391 -16.45 3.39 -16.12
N LYS A 392 -17.43 3.53 -15.22
CA LYS A 392 -17.61 4.69 -14.34
C LYS A 392 -16.83 4.44 -13.05
N VAL A 393 -15.70 5.13 -12.88
CA VAL A 393 -14.78 4.88 -11.75
C VAL A 393 -15.19 5.66 -10.50
N TRP A 394 -15.75 6.85 -10.70
CA TRP A 394 -16.16 7.71 -9.61
C TRP A 394 -17.29 8.64 -10.02
N SER A 395 -18.16 8.97 -9.07
CA SER A 395 -19.09 10.09 -9.21
C SER A 395 -19.30 10.77 -7.89
N LEU A 396 -19.54 12.08 -7.99
CA LEU A 396 -19.90 12.91 -6.86
C LEU A 396 -21.21 12.44 -6.21
N ALA A 397 -21.18 12.20 -4.90
CA ALA A 397 -22.33 11.76 -4.10
C ALA A 397 -22.63 12.69 -2.90
N ASP A 398 -21.79 13.66 -2.59
CA ASP A 398 -21.88 14.49 -1.38
C ASP A 398 -22.52 15.87 -1.62
N THR A 399 -22.99 16.48 -0.55
CA THR A 399 -23.68 17.78 -0.56
C THR A 399 -22.70 18.96 -0.62
N SER A 400 -23.12 20.03 -1.31
CA SER A 400 -22.29 21.18 -1.67
C SER A 400 -21.58 21.83 -0.47
N ARG A 401 -20.26 21.68 -0.40
CA ARG A 401 -19.39 22.58 0.35
C ARG A 401 -18.58 23.33 -0.69
N ALA A 402 -18.63 24.66 -0.68
CA ALA A 402 -17.87 25.52 -1.61
C ALA A 402 -16.38 25.54 -1.21
N VAL A 403 -15.78 24.36 -1.09
CA VAL A 403 -14.44 24.07 -0.58
C VAL A 403 -13.80 23.07 -1.54
N TRP A 404 -12.52 23.27 -1.83
CA TRP A 404 -11.74 22.32 -2.62
C TRP A 404 -11.65 21.00 -1.86
N THR A 405 -12.03 19.90 -2.51
CA THR A 405 -12.04 18.56 -1.93
C THR A 405 -11.17 17.67 -2.80
N GLU A 406 -10.23 16.96 -2.18
CA GLU A 406 -9.39 15.98 -2.85
C GLU A 406 -10.17 14.70 -3.15
N VAL A 407 -9.90 14.11 -4.31
CA VAL A 407 -10.38 12.79 -4.70
C VAL A 407 -9.19 11.93 -5.05
N GLU A 408 -9.09 10.79 -4.38
CA GLU A 408 -8.12 9.74 -4.68
C GLU A 408 -8.81 8.55 -5.33
N ILE A 409 -8.33 8.14 -6.50
CA ILE A 409 -8.86 7.01 -7.25
C ILE A 409 -7.71 6.14 -7.70
N THR A 410 -7.77 4.87 -7.33
CA THR A 410 -6.87 3.85 -7.88
C THR A 410 -7.58 3.09 -8.98
N TYR A 411 -6.95 2.96 -10.15
CA TYR A 411 -7.49 2.15 -11.24
C TYR A 411 -6.39 1.42 -12.02
N MET A 412 -6.76 0.31 -12.65
CA MET A 412 -5.90 -0.51 -13.49
C MET A 412 -6.70 -1.02 -14.69
N LYS A 413 -6.09 -0.98 -15.87
CA LYS A 413 -6.66 -1.58 -17.07
C LYS A 413 -5.60 -2.39 -17.82
N PRO A 414 -5.97 -3.53 -18.42
CA PRO A 414 -5.02 -4.35 -19.14
C PRO A 414 -4.61 -3.73 -20.49
N MET A 415 -5.41 -2.79 -21.00
CA MET A 415 -5.20 -2.15 -22.29
C MET A 415 -4.90 -0.65 -22.11
N LEU A 416 -4.35 -0.03 -23.16
CA LEU A 416 -4.15 1.41 -23.22
C LEU A 416 -5.48 2.13 -22.93
N SER A 417 -5.47 3.05 -21.96
CA SER A 417 -6.69 3.70 -21.49
C SER A 417 -6.46 5.15 -21.13
N LYS A 418 -7.52 5.94 -21.01
CA LYS A 418 -7.45 7.32 -20.53
C LYS A 418 -8.61 7.66 -19.62
N ILE A 419 -8.38 8.59 -18.71
CA ILE A 419 -9.39 9.11 -17.80
C ILE A 419 -10.09 10.30 -18.45
N VAL A 420 -11.42 10.32 -18.35
CA VAL A 420 -12.24 11.42 -18.84
C VAL A 420 -13.12 11.97 -17.75
N PHE A 421 -12.99 13.27 -17.53
CA PHE A 421 -13.82 14.04 -16.61
C PHE A 421 -15.08 14.48 -17.35
N VAL A 422 -16.22 14.03 -16.87
CA VAL A 422 -17.52 14.24 -17.47
C VAL A 422 -18.40 15.07 -16.54
N SER A 423 -18.81 16.25 -17.00
CA SER A 423 -19.82 17.06 -16.33
C SER A 423 -21.17 16.89 -17.01
N ILE A 424 -22.21 16.57 -16.24
CA ILE A 424 -23.56 16.30 -16.75
C ILE A 424 -24.54 17.28 -16.15
N CYS A 425 -25.36 17.92 -17.00
CA CYS A 425 -26.44 18.80 -16.59
C CYS A 425 -27.77 18.36 -17.21
N GLN A 426 -28.68 17.84 -16.38
CA GLN A 426 -30.01 17.39 -16.82
C GLN A 426 -31.03 18.53 -16.85
N ASN A 427 -31.00 19.43 -15.87
CA ASN A 427 -31.97 20.51 -15.71
C ASN A 427 -31.29 21.84 -15.34
N PHE A 428 -31.47 22.88 -16.17
CA PHE A 428 -30.78 24.16 -16.02
C PHE A 428 -31.01 24.85 -14.65
N LEU A 429 -32.16 24.62 -14.01
CA LEU A 429 -32.51 25.19 -12.70
C LEU A 429 -31.80 24.50 -11.53
N GLU A 430 -31.21 23.33 -11.77
CA GLU A 430 -30.58 22.48 -10.76
C GLU A 430 -29.05 22.43 -10.92
N CYS A 431 -28.54 22.95 -12.03
CA CYS A 431 -27.14 22.96 -12.42
C CYS A 431 -26.36 24.15 -11.85
N GLY A 432 -25.07 23.95 -11.59
CA GLY A 432 -24.20 24.94 -11.00
C GLY A 432 -22.81 25.00 -11.65
N LEU A 433 -21.82 25.32 -10.83
CA LEU A 433 -20.42 25.45 -11.20
C LEU A 433 -19.63 24.26 -10.67
N ILE A 434 -18.78 23.68 -11.51
CA ILE A 434 -17.82 22.64 -11.13
C ILE A 434 -16.45 23.11 -11.54
N ALA A 435 -15.51 23.14 -10.60
CA ALA A 435 -14.11 23.39 -10.86
C ALA A 435 -13.30 22.13 -10.57
N ILE A 436 -12.25 21.90 -11.35
CA ILE A 436 -11.24 20.88 -11.09
C ILE A 436 -9.85 21.51 -11.17
N ASP A 437 -8.92 20.96 -10.39
CA ASP A 437 -7.54 21.44 -10.30
C ASP A 437 -6.58 20.34 -9.87
N ASP A 438 -5.28 20.60 -10.03
CA ASP A 438 -4.17 19.80 -9.51
C ASP A 438 -4.30 18.30 -9.76
N ILE A 439 -4.45 17.94 -11.03
CA ILE A 439 -4.49 16.53 -11.43
C ILE A 439 -3.08 15.96 -11.30
N THR A 440 -2.93 14.90 -10.52
CA THR A 440 -1.69 14.16 -10.37
C THR A 440 -1.94 12.67 -10.60
N VAL A 441 -1.03 12.04 -11.33
CA VAL A 441 -1.05 10.62 -11.61
C VAL A 441 0.31 10.02 -11.23
N SER A 442 0.28 9.03 -10.36
CA SER A 442 1.45 8.23 -9.99
C SER A 442 1.19 6.75 -10.23
N LEU A 443 2.27 5.98 -10.37
CA LEU A 443 2.17 4.51 -10.42
C LEU A 443 1.89 3.97 -9.01
N GLY A 444 1.06 2.93 -8.92
CA GLY A 444 0.73 2.23 -7.67
C GLY A 444 -0.64 2.57 -7.08
N ASP A 445 -0.93 2.00 -5.90
CA ASP A 445 -2.16 2.23 -5.15
C ASP A 445 -2.09 3.57 -4.38
N CYS A 446 -3.20 4.34 -4.34
CA CYS A 446 -3.24 5.59 -3.54
C CYS A 446 -3.08 5.35 -2.04
N GLN A 447 -3.42 4.13 -1.58
CA GLN A 447 -3.34 3.72 -0.17
C GLN A 447 -2.06 2.94 0.17
N SER A 448 -0.98 3.05 -0.60
CA SER A 448 0.21 2.23 -0.37
C SER A 448 0.80 2.45 1.03
N THR A 449 0.64 1.46 1.90
CA THR A 449 1.27 1.32 3.23
C THR A 449 2.76 1.00 3.15
N THR A 450 3.40 1.22 2.00
CA THR A 450 4.86 1.22 1.86
C THR A 450 5.41 2.58 2.25
N GLY A 451 5.12 3.00 3.49
CA GLY A 451 5.80 4.13 4.11
C GLY A 451 7.19 3.71 4.60
N PRO A 452 8.13 4.66 4.79
CA PRO A 452 9.41 4.37 5.44
C PRO A 452 9.21 3.74 6.82
N LEU A 453 10.24 3.00 7.27
CA LEU A 453 10.30 2.24 8.53
C LEU A 453 9.50 2.92 9.66
N PRO A 454 8.54 2.23 10.30
CA PRO A 454 7.55 2.96 11.06
C PRO A 454 8.09 3.34 12.44
N GLY A 455 7.65 4.50 12.94
CA GLY A 455 8.31 5.25 14.00
C GLY A 455 9.12 6.44 13.51
N GLN A 456 9.26 6.60 12.18
CA GLN A 456 9.74 7.81 11.51
C GLN A 456 8.73 8.22 10.43
N CYS A 457 8.35 9.49 10.39
CA CYS A 457 7.44 10.01 9.37
C CYS A 457 7.89 11.40 8.93
N ASN A 458 8.31 11.49 7.67
CA ASN A 458 8.70 12.71 6.96
C ASN A 458 7.66 13.11 5.90
N PHE A 459 6.48 12.48 5.89
CA PHE A 459 5.37 12.75 4.99
C PHE A 459 5.63 12.64 3.47
N GLU A 460 6.79 12.15 3.01
CA GLU A 460 7.11 12.06 1.57
C GLU A 460 6.29 11.00 0.82
N SER A 461 5.88 9.93 1.51
CA SER A 461 5.12 8.81 0.93
C SER A 461 3.73 8.68 1.57
N GLY A 462 3.13 9.81 1.93
CA GLY A 462 1.81 9.89 2.57
C GLY A 462 1.89 10.08 4.09
N VAL A 463 0.76 9.91 4.78
CA VAL A 463 0.60 10.26 6.20
C VAL A 463 1.07 9.19 7.19
N CYS A 464 1.90 8.22 6.78
CA CYS A 464 2.54 7.20 7.64
C CYS A 464 1.62 6.48 8.65
N GLY A 465 0.33 6.30 8.34
CA GLY A 465 -0.65 5.67 9.24
C GLY A 465 -1.16 6.57 10.37
N TYR A 466 -0.87 7.87 10.34
CA TYR A 466 -1.53 8.85 11.20
C TYR A 466 -3.01 9.01 10.84
N ILE A 467 -3.84 9.29 11.84
CA ILE A 467 -5.30 9.28 11.74
C ILE A 467 -5.84 10.67 12.10
N GLN A 468 -6.68 11.24 11.23
CA GLN A 468 -7.43 12.48 11.48
C GLN A 468 -8.56 12.26 12.50
N ASP A 469 -8.70 13.14 13.50
CA ASP A 469 -9.76 13.04 14.53
C ASP A 469 -11.12 13.60 14.10
N LYS A 470 -11.75 13.04 13.06
CA LYS A 470 -13.01 13.54 12.47
C LYS A 470 -14.19 13.77 13.44
N LYS A 471 -14.12 13.24 14.67
CA LYS A 471 -15.17 13.37 15.69
C LYS A 471 -14.77 14.26 16.86
N GLY A 472 -13.47 14.46 17.06
CA GLY A 472 -12.89 15.15 18.21
C GLY A 472 -12.44 16.57 17.93
N ASP A 473 -12.52 17.04 16.69
CA ASP A 473 -12.05 18.35 16.23
C ASP A 473 -12.99 19.02 15.21
N GLU A 474 -12.68 20.27 14.83
CA GLU A 474 -13.46 21.07 13.87
C GLU A 474 -12.77 21.24 12.51
N ALA A 475 -11.50 20.84 12.40
CA ALA A 475 -10.68 20.99 11.20
C ALA A 475 -9.63 19.88 11.08
N ASP A 476 -9.10 19.70 9.88
CA ASP A 476 -8.12 18.65 9.59
C ASP A 476 -6.71 19.20 9.37
N TRP A 477 -5.70 18.36 9.60
CA TRP A 477 -4.35 18.63 9.10
C TRP A 477 -4.30 18.29 7.61
N LEU A 478 -3.62 19.13 6.86
CA LEU A 478 -3.46 19.02 5.41
C LEU A 478 -2.01 18.67 5.10
N GLN A 479 -1.81 17.79 4.13
CA GLN A 479 -0.49 17.51 3.58
C GLN A 479 -0.23 18.50 2.45
N VAL A 480 0.93 19.14 2.43
CA VAL A 480 1.28 20.09 1.37
C VAL A 480 2.76 20.03 1.02
N ARG A 481 3.07 20.53 -0.17
CA ARG A 481 4.41 20.70 -0.68
C ARG A 481 4.67 22.17 -1.00
N GLY A 482 5.78 22.72 -0.53
CA GLY A 482 6.16 24.11 -0.79
C GLY A 482 5.53 25.11 0.20
N HIS A 483 5.21 26.31 -0.27
CA HIS A 483 4.71 27.41 0.57
C HIS A 483 3.22 27.27 0.91
N THR A 484 2.79 27.76 2.07
CA THR A 484 1.36 27.84 2.39
C THR A 484 0.66 28.98 1.62
N PRO A 485 -0.64 28.85 1.29
CA PRO A 485 -1.40 29.87 0.58
C PRO A 485 -1.44 31.23 1.29
N THR A 486 -1.47 31.24 2.63
CA THR A 486 -1.57 32.47 3.39
C THR A 486 -0.21 33.17 3.53
N SER A 487 -0.10 34.39 2.99
CA SER A 487 1.16 35.14 3.03
C SER A 487 1.62 35.49 4.46
N TYR A 488 2.94 35.49 4.67
CA TYR A 488 3.61 35.79 5.94
C TYR A 488 3.21 34.87 7.11
N THR A 489 2.90 33.63 6.80
CA THR A 489 2.76 32.51 7.75
C THR A 489 3.19 31.23 7.01
N GLY A 490 3.26 30.10 7.74
CA GLY A 490 3.69 28.81 7.20
C GLY A 490 5.15 28.73 6.75
N PRO A 491 5.69 27.51 6.56
CA PRO A 491 7.04 27.31 6.07
C PRO A 491 7.13 27.51 4.54
N ARG A 492 8.36 27.61 4.03
CA ARG A 492 8.62 27.71 2.57
C ARG A 492 8.61 26.35 1.86
N GLY A 493 8.76 25.28 2.62
CA GLY A 493 8.88 23.89 2.21
C GLY A 493 9.09 23.00 3.43
N ASP A 494 9.18 21.70 3.23
CA ASP A 494 9.47 20.70 4.27
C ASP A 494 10.79 20.98 5.01
N HIS A 495 10.99 20.27 6.12
CA HIS A 495 12.22 20.36 6.90
C HIS A 495 13.35 19.55 6.28
N THR A 496 13.08 18.37 5.70
CA THR A 496 14.12 17.45 5.20
C THR A 496 14.89 18.03 4.02
N THR A 497 14.18 18.46 2.97
CA THR A 497 14.79 18.84 1.68
C THR A 497 14.57 20.31 1.30
N GLY A 498 13.57 20.96 1.90
CA GLY A 498 13.07 22.29 1.53
C GLY A 498 12.11 22.30 0.33
N VAL A 499 11.85 21.16 -0.31
CA VAL A 499 10.99 21.01 -1.50
C VAL A 499 10.08 19.77 -1.44
N GLY A 500 10.02 19.08 -0.31
CA GLY A 500 9.22 17.90 -0.01
C GLY A 500 7.88 18.22 0.65
N TYR A 501 7.27 17.21 1.26
CA TYR A 501 5.95 17.25 1.87
C TYR A 501 6.02 17.43 3.39
N TYR A 502 5.03 18.10 3.97
CA TYR A 502 4.83 18.23 5.41
C TYR A 502 3.35 18.36 5.75
N MET A 503 3.01 18.24 7.04
CA MET A 503 1.63 18.44 7.51
C MET A 503 1.46 19.83 8.12
N TYR A 504 0.33 20.48 7.84
CA TYR A 504 0.00 21.78 8.44
C TYR A 504 -1.49 21.99 8.62
N ILE A 505 -1.85 22.98 9.43
CA ILE A 505 -3.19 23.54 9.45
C ILE A 505 -3.21 24.84 8.65
N GLU A 506 -4.16 24.95 7.73
CA GLU A 506 -4.41 26.19 7.00
C GLU A 506 -5.33 27.07 7.85
N ALA A 507 -4.76 28.12 8.45
CA ALA A 507 -5.52 28.96 9.35
C ALA A 507 -6.71 29.59 8.64
N SER A 508 -6.62 29.98 7.36
CA SER A 508 -7.72 30.65 6.67
C SER A 508 -9.00 29.82 6.52
N LEU A 509 -8.91 28.49 6.64
CA LEU A 509 -10.05 27.56 6.57
C LEU A 509 -10.74 27.30 7.92
N MET A 510 -10.15 27.76 9.02
CA MET A 510 -10.64 27.52 10.38
C MET A 510 -11.32 28.77 10.98
N HIS A 511 -11.98 28.68 12.13
CA HIS A 511 -12.34 29.84 12.95
C HIS A 511 -11.35 30.01 14.11
N PRO A 512 -11.15 31.23 14.65
CA PRO A 512 -10.34 31.42 15.84
C PRO A 512 -10.82 30.54 17.00
N GLY A 513 -9.93 29.68 17.51
CA GLY A 513 -10.24 28.73 18.58
C GLY A 513 -10.59 27.31 18.11
N ASP A 514 -10.82 27.09 16.82
CA ASP A 514 -11.00 25.74 16.26
C ASP A 514 -9.71 24.92 16.44
N LYS A 515 -9.87 23.61 16.67
CA LYS A 515 -8.76 22.66 16.78
C LYS A 515 -8.73 21.72 15.58
N ALA A 516 -7.53 21.22 15.31
CA ALA A 516 -7.27 20.10 14.41
C ALA A 516 -6.35 19.10 15.11
N ARG A 517 -6.65 17.81 14.99
CA ARG A 517 -5.96 16.75 15.72
C ARG A 517 -5.50 15.64 14.76
N LEU A 518 -4.21 15.33 14.85
CA LEU A 518 -3.57 14.23 14.15
C LEU A 518 -3.06 13.20 15.16
N LEU A 519 -3.50 11.96 15.04
CA LEU A 519 -3.23 10.88 15.98
C LEU A 519 -2.28 9.85 15.40
N THR A 520 -1.39 9.31 16.24
CA THR A 520 -0.67 8.07 15.91
C THR A 520 -1.61 6.87 15.92
N SER A 521 -1.17 5.77 15.30
CA SER A 521 -1.67 4.44 15.65
C SER A 521 -1.36 4.10 17.13
N ASP A 522 -1.99 3.06 17.67
CA ASP A 522 -1.80 2.65 19.06
C ASP A 522 -0.34 2.27 19.34
N LEU A 523 0.29 2.99 20.26
CA LEU A 523 1.63 2.76 20.76
C LEU A 523 1.61 1.73 21.90
N ARG A 524 2.63 0.88 21.97
CA ARG A 524 2.82 0.00 23.12
C ARG A 524 3.20 0.82 24.35
N GLY A 525 2.68 0.39 25.49
CA GLY A 525 3.18 0.84 26.79
C GLY A 525 4.62 0.38 27.01
N SER A 526 5.44 1.25 27.59
CA SER A 526 6.81 0.96 28.00
C SER A 526 7.02 1.37 29.45
N SER A 527 7.70 0.51 30.23
CA SER A 527 8.12 0.83 31.59
C SER A 527 9.26 1.86 31.63
N SER A 528 9.93 2.11 30.50
CA SER A 528 10.96 3.13 30.35
C SER A 528 10.41 4.46 29.84
N SER A 529 11.18 5.54 30.00
CA SER A 529 10.91 6.81 29.31
C SER A 529 11.05 6.61 27.80
N GLN A 530 10.28 7.38 27.05
CA GLN A 530 10.27 7.41 25.60
C GLN A 530 10.58 8.82 25.13
N CYS A 531 11.20 8.93 23.96
CA CYS A 531 11.54 10.20 23.37
C CYS A 531 10.82 10.40 22.04
N LEU A 532 9.95 11.41 21.99
CA LEU A 532 9.35 11.92 20.77
C LEU A 532 10.17 13.11 20.28
N ILE A 533 10.61 13.06 19.03
CA ILE A 533 11.31 14.15 18.35
C ILE A 533 10.49 14.52 17.11
N PHE A 534 10.27 15.79 16.87
CA PHE A 534 9.62 16.26 15.64
C PHE A 534 10.05 17.68 15.33
N TYR A 535 9.84 18.11 14.10
CA TYR A 535 10.05 19.50 13.70
C TYR A 535 8.71 20.20 13.56
N TYR A 536 8.66 21.47 13.96
CA TYR A 536 7.46 22.28 13.87
C TYR A 536 7.77 23.68 13.37
N HIS A 537 6.79 24.29 12.73
CA HIS A 537 6.85 25.66 12.24
C HIS A 537 5.64 26.45 12.74
N MET A 538 5.90 27.62 13.33
CA MET A 538 4.89 28.51 13.89
C MET A 538 5.35 29.95 13.67
N TYR A 539 4.84 30.58 12.60
CA TYR A 539 5.22 31.94 12.21
C TYR A 539 3.99 32.77 11.81
N GLY A 540 3.93 34.03 12.24
CA GLY A 540 2.88 34.97 11.87
C GLY A 540 2.26 35.68 13.08
N THR A 541 1.72 36.87 12.85
CA THR A 541 1.12 37.65 13.94
C THR A 541 -0.16 36.98 14.42
N GLY A 542 -0.23 36.66 15.71
CA GLY A 542 -1.39 35.98 16.29
C GLY A 542 -1.47 34.49 15.97
N THR A 543 -0.32 33.82 15.78
CA THR A 543 -0.27 32.35 15.71
C THR A 543 -0.89 31.72 16.95
N GLY A 544 -1.57 30.59 16.73
CA GLY A 544 -2.28 29.85 17.75
C GLY A 544 -1.40 28.97 18.64
N ILE A 545 -1.86 27.76 18.92
CA ILE A 545 -1.26 26.85 19.90
C ILE A 545 -0.97 25.51 19.23
N LEU A 546 0.24 24.99 19.42
CA LEU A 546 0.56 23.60 19.11
C LEU A 546 0.78 22.85 20.42
N SER A 547 0.07 21.73 20.59
CA SER A 547 0.19 20.85 21.76
C SER A 547 0.47 19.42 21.32
N VAL A 548 1.29 18.72 22.08
CA VAL A 548 1.41 17.26 22.03
C VAL A 548 0.69 16.71 23.25
N LEU A 549 -0.27 15.83 23.02
CA LEU A 549 -1.07 15.20 24.05
C LEU A 549 -0.87 13.68 24.04
N LEU A 550 -0.96 13.08 25.22
CA LEU A 550 -0.97 11.64 25.44
C LEU A 550 -2.42 11.19 25.70
N ARG A 551 -2.97 10.38 24.81
CA ARG A 551 -4.30 9.78 24.96
C ARG A 551 -4.14 8.33 25.43
N HIS A 552 -4.67 8.01 26.60
CA HIS A 552 -4.63 6.64 27.13
C HIS A 552 -5.80 5.83 26.56
N GLY A 553 -5.57 4.58 26.16
CA GLY A 553 -6.61 3.74 25.52
C GLY A 553 -7.92 3.62 26.30
N ASP A 554 -7.86 3.64 27.64
CA ASP A 554 -9.03 3.45 28.51
C ASP A 554 -9.54 4.74 29.21
N ARG A 555 -8.92 5.91 29.00
CA ARG A 555 -9.33 7.16 29.68
C ARG A 555 -9.84 8.19 28.68
N GLN A 556 -10.96 8.81 28.99
CA GLN A 556 -11.55 9.88 28.16
C GLN A 556 -10.81 11.23 28.20
N GLN A 557 -9.68 11.34 28.91
CA GLN A 557 -8.99 12.61 29.10
C GLN A 557 -7.53 12.51 28.62
N ASP A 558 -7.16 13.42 27.73
CA ASP A 558 -5.80 13.54 27.22
C ASP A 558 -4.89 14.26 28.23
N THR A 559 -3.65 13.78 28.37
CA THR A 559 -2.61 14.39 29.21
C THR A 559 -1.71 15.28 28.36
N LEU A 560 -1.47 16.53 28.76
CA LEU A 560 -0.58 17.44 28.04
C LEU A 560 0.90 17.06 28.25
N LEU A 561 1.61 16.76 27.16
CA LEU A 561 3.05 16.48 27.19
C LEU A 561 3.91 17.69 26.84
N TRP A 562 3.51 18.43 25.80
CA TRP A 562 4.27 19.57 25.30
C TRP A 562 3.35 20.63 24.71
N ARG A 563 3.75 21.91 24.80
CA ARG A 563 2.99 23.03 24.24
C ARG A 563 3.86 24.20 23.83
N ARG A 564 3.52 24.83 22.69
CA ARG A 564 3.99 26.17 22.28
C ARG A 564 2.81 27.04 21.88
N ARG A 565 2.97 28.35 22.04
CA ARG A 565 1.91 29.35 21.82
C ARG A 565 2.48 30.59 21.14
N GLY A 566 1.76 31.13 20.17
CA GLY A 566 2.20 32.33 19.47
C GLY A 566 3.33 32.07 18.48
N GLU A 567 3.77 33.15 17.84
CA GLU A 567 4.89 33.14 16.89
C GLU A 567 6.16 32.60 17.55
N GLN A 568 6.86 31.68 16.88
CA GLN A 568 8.09 31.06 17.39
C GLN A 568 9.30 31.43 16.53
N SER A 569 9.28 31.05 15.25
CA SER A 569 10.41 31.26 14.33
C SER A 569 9.94 31.15 12.87
N VAL A 570 10.65 31.83 11.97
CA VAL A 570 10.50 31.69 10.51
C VAL A 570 11.09 30.36 10.00
N SER A 571 12.00 29.77 10.77
CA SER A 571 12.63 28.48 10.45
C SER A 571 11.96 27.34 11.21
N TRP A 572 12.08 26.12 10.68
CA TRP A 572 11.70 24.89 11.37
C TRP A 572 12.42 24.77 12.71
N MET A 573 11.65 24.46 13.75
CA MET A 573 12.12 24.33 15.13
C MET A 573 12.03 22.86 15.55
N ARG A 574 13.07 22.35 16.19
CA ARG A 574 13.07 20.99 16.73
C ARG A 574 12.37 20.94 18.09
N ALA A 575 11.41 20.04 18.24
CA ALA A 575 10.81 19.65 19.50
C ALA A 575 11.33 18.28 19.94
N ILE A 576 11.59 18.16 21.24
CA ILE A 576 12.03 16.94 21.91
C ILE A 576 11.14 16.80 23.14
N VAL A 577 10.43 15.70 23.23
CA VAL A 577 9.38 15.46 24.23
C VAL A 577 9.63 14.11 24.89
N ASP A 578 10.10 14.18 26.13
CA ASP A 578 10.12 13.03 27.02
C ASP A 578 8.72 12.70 27.50
N TYR A 579 8.32 11.45 27.38
CA TYR A 579 7.08 10.97 27.95
C TYR A 579 7.21 9.53 28.42
N HIS A 580 6.35 9.15 29.36
CA HIS A 580 6.29 7.81 29.90
C HIS A 580 4.84 7.36 29.95
N CYS A 581 4.59 6.17 29.43
CA CYS A 581 3.28 5.54 29.46
C CYS A 581 3.47 4.03 29.41
N ASP A 582 3.02 3.34 30.45
CA ASP A 582 3.13 1.90 30.67
C ASP A 582 1.96 1.10 30.07
N VAL A 583 0.91 1.79 29.62
CA VAL A 583 -0.26 1.22 28.95
C VAL A 583 -0.31 1.58 27.46
N ARG A 584 -1.18 0.91 26.69
CA ARG A 584 -1.45 1.30 25.30
C ARG A 584 -1.99 2.73 25.24
N HIS A 585 -1.45 3.52 24.31
CA HIS A 585 -1.76 4.94 24.21
C HIS A 585 -1.53 5.45 22.79
N GLN A 586 -2.05 6.65 22.50
CA GLN A 586 -1.78 7.38 21.27
C GLN A 586 -1.12 8.72 21.61
N ILE A 587 -0.30 9.21 20.70
CA ILE A 587 0.18 10.59 20.72
C ILE A 587 -0.69 11.41 19.77
N VAL A 588 -1.10 12.59 20.24
CA VAL A 588 -1.98 13.49 19.50
C VAL A 588 -1.26 14.82 19.30
N PHE A 589 -1.09 15.21 18.04
CA PHE A 589 -0.68 16.55 17.66
C PHE A 589 -1.94 17.39 17.50
N GLU A 590 -2.16 18.32 18.43
CA GLU A 590 -3.30 19.22 18.44
C GLU A 590 -2.83 20.64 18.11
N ALA A 591 -3.33 21.19 17.00
CA ALA A 591 -3.15 22.59 16.64
C ALA A 591 -4.46 23.35 16.83
N ILE A 592 -4.40 24.51 17.49
CA ILE A 592 -5.54 25.40 17.72
C ILE A 592 -5.27 26.70 16.97
N ARG A 593 -6.21 27.14 16.13
CA ARG A 593 -6.08 28.39 15.38
C ARG A 593 -6.08 29.60 16.32
N GLY A 594 -5.15 30.53 16.09
CA GLY A 594 -5.07 31.81 16.79
C GLY A 594 -6.06 32.88 16.29
N PRO A 595 -6.03 34.09 16.85
CA PRO A 595 -6.95 35.17 16.46
C PRO A 595 -6.77 35.68 15.03
N SER A 596 -5.63 35.39 14.40
CA SER A 596 -5.25 35.91 13.08
C SER A 596 -5.33 34.84 12.00
N LEU A 597 -5.46 35.27 10.75
CA LEU A 597 -5.30 34.41 9.57
C LEU A 597 -3.84 34.01 9.34
N ARG A 598 -2.88 34.75 9.92
CA ARG A 598 -1.44 34.44 9.85
C ARG A 598 -1.04 33.44 10.95
N SER A 599 -1.77 32.33 11.04
CA SER A 599 -1.69 31.39 12.15
C SER A 599 -1.49 29.95 11.69
N ASP A 600 -0.86 29.74 10.54
CA ASP A 600 -0.53 28.39 10.08
C ASP A 600 0.46 27.76 11.04
N ILE A 601 0.26 26.47 11.29
CA ILE A 601 1.13 25.65 12.15
C ILE A 601 1.44 24.40 11.35
N ALA A 602 2.72 24.08 11.22
CA ALA A 602 3.18 22.90 10.51
C ALA A 602 4.02 21.98 11.39
N ILE A 603 4.04 20.69 11.05
CA ILE A 603 4.87 19.65 11.64
C ILE A 603 5.51 18.80 10.53
N ASP A 604 6.70 18.28 10.82
CA ASP A 604 7.46 17.43 9.92
C ASP A 604 8.43 16.53 10.70
N ASP A 605 8.98 15.50 10.06
CA ASP A 605 10.07 14.64 10.58
C ASP A 605 9.81 14.12 12.00
N ILE A 606 8.71 13.40 12.17
CA ILE A 606 8.31 12.82 13.46
C ILE A 606 9.06 11.52 13.70
N HIS A 607 9.77 11.43 14.82
CA HIS A 607 10.57 10.28 15.23
C HIS A 607 10.25 9.84 16.66
N PHE A 608 10.11 8.54 16.86
CA PHE A 608 10.03 7.92 18.19
C PHE A 608 11.32 7.16 18.48
N LYS A 609 11.89 7.39 19.67
CA LYS A 609 13.05 6.65 20.18
C LYS A 609 12.74 6.03 21.53
N TRP A 610 13.29 4.85 21.74
CA TRP A 610 13.27 4.20 23.05
C TRP A 610 14.27 4.87 24.00
N GLY A 611 13.90 4.98 25.28
CA GLY A 611 14.71 5.65 26.29
C GLY A 611 14.42 7.14 26.42
N PRO A 612 15.01 7.79 27.44
CA PRO A 612 14.88 9.24 27.62
C PRO A 612 15.50 9.99 26.44
N CYS A 613 15.01 11.20 26.19
CA CYS A 613 15.56 12.12 25.24
C CYS A 613 16.95 12.56 25.70
N ASP A 614 17.97 11.95 25.13
CA ASP A 614 19.34 12.22 25.52
C ASP A 614 19.73 13.66 25.11
N GLY A 615 20.07 14.49 26.10
CA GLY A 615 20.43 15.89 25.92
C GLY A 615 21.85 16.10 25.36
N THR A 616 22.60 15.03 25.09
CA THR A 616 23.96 15.11 24.59
C THR A 616 24.00 14.99 23.07
N VAL A 617 24.33 16.11 22.43
CA VAL A 617 24.82 16.14 21.05
C VAL A 617 25.96 15.14 20.93
N SER A 618 25.75 14.00 20.26
CA SER A 618 26.86 13.23 19.70
C SER A 618 27.48 14.09 18.61
N SER A 619 28.47 14.88 19.00
CA SER A 619 29.40 15.55 18.10
C SER A 619 30.25 14.47 17.43
N SER A 620 29.70 13.83 16.42
CA SER A 620 30.44 12.90 15.57
C SER A 620 30.28 13.25 14.09
N TYR A 621 30.24 14.54 13.75
CA TYR A 621 30.56 15.03 12.40
C TYR A 621 31.10 16.46 12.50
N LEU A 622 32.38 16.58 12.83
CA LEU A 622 33.14 17.80 12.62
C LEU A 622 34.51 17.44 12.03
N PHE A 623 34.79 18.05 10.87
CA PHE A 623 36.07 18.19 10.16
C PHE A 623 36.50 17.09 9.16
N HIS A 624 36.08 17.27 7.91
CA HIS A 624 37.03 17.32 6.80
C HIS A 624 36.75 18.58 5.98
N SER A 625 37.44 19.68 6.31
CA SER A 625 37.57 20.81 5.39
C SER A 625 38.75 20.53 4.46
N GLU A 626 38.48 20.54 3.16
CA GLU A 626 39.49 20.55 2.12
C GLU A 626 40.45 21.74 2.32
N HIS A 627 41.73 21.44 2.52
CA HIS A 627 42.80 22.37 2.21
C HIS A 627 43.19 22.18 0.75
N THR A 628 42.71 23.06 -0.13
CA THR A 628 43.45 23.43 -1.32
C THR A 628 43.73 24.92 -1.24
N ASN A 629 45.01 25.27 -1.07
CA ASN A 629 45.49 26.60 -1.41
C ASN A 629 46.81 26.46 -2.14
N ALA A 630 46.88 27.18 -3.23
CA ALA A 630 47.97 27.26 -4.17
C ALA A 630 49.31 27.66 -3.53
N ALA A 631 50.37 26.98 -3.96
CA ALA A 631 51.68 27.54 -4.30
C ALA A 631 52.46 26.49 -5.11
#